data_AF-A0A7C3YPC3-F1
#
_entry.id   AF-A0A7C3YPC3-F1
#
_cell.length_a   1.000
_cell.length_b   1.000
_cell.length_c   1.000
_cell.angle_alpha   90.00
_cell.angle_beta   90.00
_cell.angle_gamma   90.00
#
_symmetry.space_group_name_H-M   'P 1'
#
loop_
_entity.id
_entity.type
_entity.pdbx_description
1 polymer ?
#
loop_
_entity_poly.entity_id
_entity_poly.type
_entity_poly.pdbx_seq_one_letter_code
_entity_poly.pdbx_strand_id
1 'polypeptide(L)'
;MLPSLIAVGVLAAVLAGIMLRPRGVSEAWVALGGAVVLLAGGFLSPAAAWRIIVSQANVFGFFLGLMAIASLADQAGVFDLLATLVLGWSGGRAQRLYAGIFILGTLTTMFLSNDATAL
;
A
#
# COMPACT_ATOMS: atom_id res chain seq x y z
N MET A 1 -5.24 19.72 26.60
CA MET A 1 -5.82 18.42 27.03
C MET A 1 -7.06 18.05 26.20
N LEU A 2 -8.06 18.93 26.04
CA LEU A 2 -9.21 18.69 25.16
C LEU A 2 -8.86 18.49 23.66
N PRO A 3 -8.00 19.30 23.02
CA PRO A 3 -7.66 19.13 21.61
C PRO A 3 -6.96 17.80 21.31
N SER A 4 -6.11 17.34 22.23
CA SER A 4 -5.40 16.06 22.12
C SER A 4 -6.34 14.86 22.24
N LEU A 5 -7.40 14.94 23.06
CA LEU A 5 -8.40 13.88 23.16
C LEU A 5 -9.20 13.73 21.87
N ILE A 6 -9.55 14.85 21.23
CA ILE A 6 -10.27 14.85 19.94
C ILE A 6 -9.38 14.25 18.85
N ALA A 7 -8.11 14.65 18.77
CA ALA A 7 -7.18 14.10 17.79
C ALA A 7 -7.01 12.58 17.94
N VAL A 8 -6.89 12.08 19.18
CA VAL A 8 -6.82 10.64 19.47
C VAL A 8 -8.12 9.93 19.13
N GLY A 9 -9.27 10.55 19.42
CA GLY A 9 -10.59 10.00 19.06
C GLY A 9 -10.76 9.86 17.55
N VAL A 10 -10.37 10.89 16.78
CA VAL A 10 -10.39 10.84 15.31
C VAL A 10 -9.43 9.77 14.79
N LEU A 11 -8.21 9.68 15.33
CA LEU A 11 -7.26 8.64 14.95
C LEU A 11 -7.83 7.24 15.19
N ALA A 12 -8.40 6.98 16.36
CA ALA A 12 -9.00 5.69 16.69
C ALA A 12 -10.17 5.36 15.76
N ALA A 13 -11.02 6.34 15.45
CA ALA A 13 -12.14 6.16 14.53
C ALA A 13 -11.67 5.87 13.09
N VAL A 14 -10.64 6.56 12.60
CA VAL A 14 -10.05 6.32 11.29
C VAL A 14 -9.44 4.92 11.22
N LEU A 15 -8.63 4.53 12.21
CA LEU A 15 -8.03 3.19 12.27
C LEU A 15 -9.09 2.10 12.32
N ALA A 16 -10.14 2.27 13.14
CA ALA A 16 -11.25 1.35 13.19
C ALA A 16 -11.98 1.28 11.84
N GLY A 17 -12.22 2.41 11.18
CA GLY A 17 -12.85 2.45 9.86
C GLY A 17 -12.02 1.75 8.78
N ILE A 18 -10.70 1.92 8.79
CA ILE A 18 -9.77 1.24 7.88
C ILE A 18 -9.77 -0.28 8.14
N MET A 19 -9.71 -0.71 9.40
CA MET A 19 -9.65 -2.13 9.77
C MET A 19 -10.99 -2.85 9.55
N LEU A 20 -12.11 -2.21 9.88
CA LEU A 20 -13.45 -2.79 9.75
C LEU A 20 -14.00 -2.73 8.32
N ARG A 21 -13.39 -1.89 7.44
CA ARG A 21 -13.80 -1.63 6.06
C ARG A 21 -15.33 -1.63 5.87
N PRO A 22 -16.07 -0.75 6.56
CA PRO A 22 -17.52 -0.77 6.52
C PRO A 22 -17.98 -0.54 5.08
N ARG A 23 -18.77 -1.47 4.54
CA ARG A 23 -19.30 -1.44 3.16
C ARG A 23 -18.22 -1.43 2.06
N GLY A 24 -17.01 -1.89 2.36
CA GLY A 24 -15.92 -1.95 1.36
C GLY A 24 -15.41 -0.57 0.91
N VAL A 25 -15.67 0.48 1.70
CA VAL A 25 -15.13 1.81 1.41
C VAL A 25 -13.61 1.76 1.41
N SER A 26 -12.97 2.38 0.42
CA SER A 26 -11.50 2.40 0.34
C SER A 26 -10.91 3.12 1.55
N GLU A 27 -9.75 2.64 2.00
CA GLU A 27 -9.02 3.21 3.14
C GLU A 27 -8.67 4.69 2.92
N ALA A 28 -8.39 5.08 1.68
CA ALA A 28 -8.13 6.47 1.30
C ALA A 28 -9.28 7.42 1.66
N TRP A 29 -10.53 7.02 1.36
CA TRP A 29 -11.72 7.82 1.70
C TRP A 29 -11.92 7.94 3.21
N VAL A 30 -11.67 6.88 3.97
CA VAL A 30 -11.77 6.91 5.44
C VAL A 30 -10.72 7.85 6.03
N ALA A 31 -9.47 7.77 5.56
CA ALA A 31 -8.39 8.65 5.98
C ALA A 31 -8.66 10.13 5.63
N LEU A 32 -9.16 10.39 4.41
CA LEU A 32 -9.57 11.72 3.97
C LEU A 32 -10.68 12.29 4.85
N GLY A 33 -11.66 11.48 5.23
CA GLY A 33 -12.71 11.87 6.17
C GLY A 33 -12.14 12.37 7.50
N GLY A 34 -11.19 11.62 8.09
CA GLY A 34 -10.49 12.05 9.30
C GLY A 34 -9.73 13.37 9.14
N ALA A 35 -9.02 13.54 8.01
CA ALA A 35 -8.32 14.79 7.70
C ALA A 35 -9.28 15.99 7.59
N VAL A 36 -10.43 15.81 6.92
CA VAL A 36 -11.48 16.84 6.80
C VAL A 36 -12.03 17.21 8.17
N VAL A 37 -12.31 16.24 9.05
CA VAL A 37 -12.78 16.49 10.42
C VAL A 37 -11.77 17.35 11.20
N LEU A 38 -10.48 17.04 11.10
CA LEU A 38 -9.42 17.78 11.81
C LEU A 38 -9.24 19.22 11.27
N LEU A 39 -9.31 19.39 9.95
CA LEU A 39 -9.19 20.69 9.30
C LEU A 39 -10.41 21.58 9.57
N ALA A 40 -11.62 21.04 9.37
CA ALA A 40 -12.88 21.76 9.59
C ALA A 40 -13.09 22.11 11.07
N GLY A 41 -12.64 21.25 11.99
CA GLY A 41 -12.65 21.53 13.42
C GLY A 41 -11.57 22.53 13.89
N GLY A 42 -10.69 22.99 12.99
CA GLY A 42 -9.60 23.92 13.33
C GLY A 42 -8.50 23.32 14.19
N PHE A 43 -8.48 22.00 14.39
CA PHE A 43 -7.47 21.29 15.19
C PHE A 43 -6.14 21.17 14.46
N LEU A 44 -6.16 21.28 13.12
CA LEU A 44 -4.99 21.30 12.26
C LEU A 44 -5.14 22.45 11.25
N SER A 45 -4.10 23.29 11.11
CA SER A 45 -4.12 24.34 10.09
C SER A 45 -3.81 23.75 8.71
N PRO A 46 -4.40 24.29 7.63
CA PRO A 46 -4.09 23.85 6.26
C PRO A 46 -2.61 23.94 5.92
N ALA A 47 -1.92 24.98 6.40
CA ALA A 47 -0.48 25.13 6.21
C ALA A 47 0.34 24.03 6.93
N ALA A 48 -0.08 23.64 8.14
CA ALA A 48 0.56 22.54 8.85
C ALA A 48 0.32 21.19 8.15
N ALA A 49 -0.91 20.93 7.69
CA ALA A 49 -1.24 19.74 6.91
C ALA A 49 -0.41 19.66 5.62
N TRP A 50 -0.32 20.76 4.87
CA TRP A 50 0.48 20.84 3.66
C TRP A 50 1.97 20.55 3.93
N ARG A 51 2.53 21.14 4.99
CA ARG A 51 3.92 20.90 5.38
C ARG A 51 4.20 19.44 5.70
N ILE A 52 3.25 18.74 6.34
CA ILE A 52 3.35 17.29 6.60
C ILE A 52 3.37 16.51 5.28
N ILE A 53 2.52 16.86 4.32
CA ILE A 53 2.50 16.19 3.01
C ILE A 53 3.84 16.38 2.30
N VAL A 54 4.35 17.61 2.26
CA VAL A 54 5.63 17.93 1.62
C VAL A 54 6.80 17.23 2.31
N SER A 55 6.81 17.15 3.66
CA SER A 55 7.88 16.44 4.37
C SER A 55 7.90 14.94 4.09
N GLN A 56 6.75 14.37 3.74
CA GLN A 56 6.61 12.97 3.35
C GLN A 56 6.71 12.72 1.84
N ALA A 57 6.97 13.76 1.03
CA ALA A 57 7.02 13.64 -0.43
C ALA A 57 7.98 12.56 -0.93
N ASN A 58 9.12 12.37 -0.25
CA ASN A 58 10.07 11.30 -0.58
C ASN A 58 9.46 9.90 -0.44
N VAL A 59 8.63 9.67 0.58
CA VAL A 59 7.96 8.38 0.81
C VAL A 59 6.90 8.14 -0.27
N PHE A 60 6.11 9.15 -0.62
CA PHE A 60 5.14 9.05 -1.72
C PHE A 60 5.82 8.80 -3.06
N GLY A 61 6.92 9.51 -3.34
CA GLY A 61 7.74 9.31 -4.53
C GLY A 61 8.35 7.91 -4.60
N PHE A 62 8.79 7.36 -3.47
CA PHE A 62 9.28 5.98 -3.39
C PHE A 62 8.21 4.96 -3.78
N PHE A 63 7.00 5.04 -3.22
CA PHE A 63 5.92 4.12 -3.58
C PHE A 63 5.48 4.27 -5.04
N LEU A 64 5.36 5.51 -5.53
CA LEU A 64 5.09 5.77 -6.94
C LEU A 64 6.18 5.18 -7.86
N GLY A 65 7.45 5.30 -7.46
CA GLY A 65 8.58 4.72 -8.17
C GLY A 65 8.53 3.19 -8.19
N LEU A 66 8.24 2.54 -7.06
CA LEU A 66 8.05 1.09 -7.00
C LEU A 66 6.90 0.63 -7.90
N MET A 67 5.75 1.31 -7.86
CA MET A 67 4.60 0.98 -8.73
C MET A 67 4.94 1.16 -10.20
N ALA A 68 5.68 2.22 -10.55
CA ALA A 68 6.13 2.46 -11.92
C ALA A 68 7.10 1.36 -12.40
N ILE A 69 8.08 0.97 -11.57
CA ILE A 69 9.02 -0.11 -11.89
C ILE A 69 8.28 -1.44 -12.05
N ALA A 70 7.39 -1.78 -11.13
CA ALA A 70 6.58 -2.99 -11.20
C ALA A 70 5.73 -3.03 -12.48
N SER A 71 5.04 -1.92 -12.78
CA SER A 71 4.21 -1.81 -13.98
C SER A 71 5.02 -1.90 -15.28
N LEU A 72 6.22 -1.31 -15.32
CA LEU A 72 7.10 -1.42 -16.48
C LEU A 72 7.69 -2.83 -16.63
N ALA A 73 8.04 -3.49 -15.53
CA ALA A 73 8.52 -4.86 -15.55
C ALA A 73 7.45 -5.84 -16.05
N ASP A 74 6.20 -5.62 -15.64
CA ASP A 74 5.04 -6.37 -16.13
C ASP A 74 4.82 -6.17 -17.63
N GLN A 75 4.77 -4.92 -18.08
CA GLN A 75 4.65 -4.60 -19.51
C GLN A 75 5.81 -5.13 -20.36
N ALA A 76 7.01 -5.25 -19.79
CA ALA A 76 8.18 -5.82 -20.44
C ALA A 76 8.18 -7.37 -20.44
N GLY A 77 7.21 -8.03 -19.79
CA GLY A 77 7.10 -9.49 -19.71
C GLY A 77 8.08 -10.14 -18.73
N VAL A 78 8.65 -9.37 -17.80
CA VAL A 78 9.61 -9.92 -16.82
C VAL A 78 8.95 -10.96 -15.93
N PHE A 79 7.71 -10.69 -15.47
CA PHE A 79 6.97 -11.65 -14.64
C PHE A 79 6.55 -12.90 -15.43
N ASP A 80 6.19 -12.77 -16.71
CA ASP A 80 5.90 -13.90 -17.60
C ASP A 80 7.12 -14.80 -17.81
N LEU A 81 8.30 -14.19 -18.00
CA LEU A 81 9.55 -14.92 -18.10
C LEU A 81 9.83 -15.72 -16.82
N LEU A 82 9.69 -15.08 -15.67
CA LEU A 82 9.89 -15.73 -14.36
C LEU A 82 8.88 -16.86 -14.14
N ALA A 83 7.61 -16.67 -14.51
CA ALA A 83 6.58 -17.71 -14.45
C ALA A 83 6.94 -18.91 -15.34
N THR A 84 7.42 -18.66 -16.56
CA THR A 84 7.85 -19.71 -17.49
C THR A 84 9.03 -20.51 -16.95
N LEU A 85 10.00 -19.83 -16.32
CA LEU A 85 11.14 -20.49 -15.65
C LEU A 85 10.68 -21.41 -14.51
N VAL A 86 9.75 -20.94 -13.68
CA VAL A 86 9.18 -21.74 -12.58
C VAL A 86 8.38 -22.93 -13.12
N LEU A 87 7.60 -22.75 -14.20
CA LEU A 87 6.87 -23.82 -14.87
C LEU A 87 7.82 -24.91 -15.39
N GLY A 88 8.89 -24.52 -16.09
CA GLY A 88 9.92 -25.44 -16.58
C GLY A 88 10.61 -26.20 -15.44
N TRP A 89 10.96 -25.51 -14.35
CA TRP A 89 11.56 -26.14 -13.17
C TRP A 89 10.62 -27.11 -12.45
N SER A 90 9.32 -26.85 -12.46
CA SER A 90 8.33 -27.68 -11.75
C SER A 90 8.27 -29.13 -12.26
N GLY A 91 8.58 -29.36 -13.54
CA GLY A 91 8.57 -30.68 -14.17
C GLY A 91 7.23 -31.40 -14.05
N GLY A 92 6.12 -30.67 -14.11
CA GLY A 92 4.76 -31.23 -13.99
C GLY A 92 4.32 -31.61 -12.57
N ARG A 93 5.15 -31.37 -11.55
CA ARG A 93 4.82 -31.67 -10.15
C ARG A 93 4.21 -30.45 -9.46
N ALA A 94 2.95 -30.54 -9.07
CA ALA A 94 2.22 -29.47 -8.38
C ALA A 94 2.94 -28.91 -7.14
N GLN A 95 3.58 -29.76 -6.33
CA GLN A 95 4.33 -29.32 -5.15
C GLN A 95 5.55 -28.44 -5.50
N ARG A 96 6.26 -28.75 -6.58
CA ARG A 96 7.40 -27.95 -7.03
C ARG A 96 6.92 -26.64 -7.62
N LEU A 97 5.86 -26.67 -8.43
CA LEU A 97 5.25 -25.46 -8.95
C LEU A 97 4.83 -24.50 -7.82
N TYR A 98 4.13 -25.03 -6.81
CA TYR A 98 3.73 -24.26 -5.64
C TYR A 98 4.93 -23.64 -4.91
N ALA A 99 5.97 -24.43 -4.60
CA ALA A 99 7.17 -23.93 -3.95
C ALA A 99 7.88 -22.85 -4.79
N GLY A 100 7.96 -23.04 -6.11
CA GLY A 100 8.60 -22.08 -7.01
C GLY A 100 7.84 -20.76 -7.09
N ILE A 101 6.50 -20.79 -7.19
CA ILE A 101 5.66 -19.58 -7.15
C ILE A 101 5.80 -18.89 -5.79
N PHE A 102 5.84 -19.64 -4.69
CA PHE A 102 5.97 -19.06 -3.36
C PHE A 102 7.33 -18.37 -3.17
N ILE A 103 8.42 -18.99 -3.64
CA ILE A 103 9.76 -18.38 -3.63
C ILE A 103 9.79 -17.14 -4.51
N LEU A 104 9.24 -17.24 -5.73
CA LEU A 104 9.17 -16.11 -6.65
C LEU A 104 8.40 -14.93 -6.03
N GLY A 105 7.21 -15.19 -5.48
CA GLY A 105 6.39 -14.20 -4.78
C GLY A 105 7.09 -13.60 -3.56
N THR A 106 7.87 -14.39 -2.83
CA THR A 106 8.66 -13.90 -1.69
C THR A 106 9.77 -12.96 -2.15
N LEU A 107 10.49 -13.32 -3.21
CA LEU A 107 11.55 -12.49 -3.78
C LEU A 107 10.99 -11.19 -4.36
N THR A 108 9.91 -11.24 -5.13
CA THR A 108 9.26 -10.04 -5.66
C THR A 108 8.76 -9.14 -4.53
N THR A 109 8.12 -9.70 -3.50
CA THR A 109 7.67 -8.94 -2.32
C THR A 109 8.83 -8.26 -1.58
N MET A 110 9.97 -8.95 -1.46
CA MET A 110 11.18 -8.41 -0.82
C MET A 110 11.67 -7.14 -1.50
N PHE A 111 11.50 -7.01 -2.82
CA PHE A 111 11.99 -5.87 -3.60
C PHE A 111 10.92 -4.82 -3.93
N LEU A 112 9.68 -5.24 -4.22
CA LEU A 112 8.65 -4.37 -4.80
C LEU A 112 7.57 -3.90 -3.79
N SER A 113 7.62 -4.36 -2.54
CA SER A 113 6.53 -4.22 -1.56
C SER A 113 5.37 -5.16 -1.83
N ASN A 114 4.69 -5.56 -0.76
CA ASN A 114 3.59 -6.52 -0.77
C ASN A 114 2.41 -6.05 -1.64
N ASP A 115 2.10 -4.75 -1.61
CA ASP A 115 0.98 -4.18 -2.38
C ASP A 115 1.25 -4.10 -3.89
N ALA A 116 2.52 -3.94 -4.30
CA ALA A 116 2.88 -3.91 -5.73
C ALA A 116 3.03 -5.31 -6.33
N THR A 117 3.22 -6.33 -5.48
CA THR A 117 3.37 -7.73 -5.89
C THR A 117 2.01 -8.43 -6.11
N ALA A 118 0.94 -7.87 -5.57
CA ALA A 118 -0.43 -8.40 -5.69
C ALA A 118 -1.20 -7.86 -6.91
N LEU A 119 -0.60 -6.97 -7.70
CA LEU A 119 -1.10 -6.51 -9.00
C LEU A 119 -0.73 -7.53 -10.08
#